data_AF-A0A813CEX3-F1
#
_entry.id   AF-A0A813CEX3-F1
#
_cell.length_a   1.000
_cell.length_b   1.000
_cell.length_c   1.000
_cell.angle_alpha   90.00
_cell.angle_beta   90.00
_cell.angle_gamma   90.00
#
_symmetry.space_group_name_H-M   'P 1'
#
loop_
_entity.id
_entity.type
_entity.pdbx_description
1 polymer ?
#
loop_
_entity_poly.entity_id
_entity_poly.type
_entity_poly.pdbx_seq_one_letter_code
_entity_poly.pdbx_strand_id
1 'polypeptide(L)'
;VALIECHGTGTALGDPIEVDALRAVLGGEGSPVLGAAKTNIGHLEGSAGIAGFLKSVHVLLEGKIPPNLHFRSLNPHIDLDGFPAVIPQTHISAPSEDMVS
;
A
#
# COMPACT_ATOMS: atom_id res chain seq x y z
N VAL A 1 6.85 -6.59 6.97
CA VAL A 1 6.56 -6.34 5.54
C VAL A 1 6.72 -4.84 5.24
N ALA A 2 7.51 -4.48 4.24
CA ALA A 2 7.85 -3.08 3.95
C ALA A 2 6.79 -2.32 3.12
N LEU A 3 6.22 -2.98 2.10
CA LEU A 3 5.21 -2.43 1.19
C LEU A 3 4.18 -3.53 0.88
N ILE A 4 2.91 -3.18 0.96
CA ILE A 4 1.79 -3.97 0.46
C ILE A 4 1.23 -3.24 -0.75
N GLU A 5 1.49 -3.79 -1.93
CA GLU A 5 0.92 -3.28 -3.17
C GLU A 5 -0.52 -3.82 -3.31
N CYS A 6 -1.47 -2.96 -2.98
CA CYS A 6 -2.88 -3.28 -2.86
C CYS A 6 -3.57 -3.39 -4.22
N HIS A 7 -4.71 -4.07 -4.24
CA HIS A 7 -5.67 -3.96 -5.32
C HIS A 7 -6.14 -2.50 -5.46
N GLY A 8 -6.51 -1.82 -4.37
CA GLY A 8 -6.56 -0.36 -4.25
C GLY A 8 -7.29 0.33 -5.40
N THR A 9 -8.56 0.04 -5.59
CA THR A 9 -9.35 0.58 -6.72
C THR A 9 -9.93 1.96 -6.41
N GLY A 10 -9.82 2.45 -5.18
CA GLY A 10 -10.36 3.76 -4.79
C GLY A 10 -11.86 3.71 -4.56
N THR A 11 -12.43 2.54 -4.26
CA THR A 11 -13.88 2.37 -4.12
C THR A 11 -14.30 2.57 -2.66
N ALA A 12 -15.43 3.24 -2.46
CA ALA A 12 -15.93 3.55 -1.12
C ALA A 12 -16.19 2.31 -0.26
N LEU A 13 -16.55 1.18 -0.88
CA LEU A 13 -16.83 -0.10 -0.22
C LEU A 13 -15.66 -1.08 -0.29
N GLY A 14 -14.97 -1.17 -1.42
CA GLY A 14 -13.91 -2.17 -1.62
C GLY A 14 -12.66 -1.88 -0.82
N ASP A 15 -12.24 -0.61 -0.73
CA ASP A 15 -11.03 -0.24 0.01
C ASP A 15 -11.14 -0.57 1.52
N PRO A 16 -12.27 -0.30 2.22
CA PRO A 16 -12.48 -0.80 3.59
C PRO A 16 -12.36 -2.32 3.73
N ILE A 17 -12.98 -3.09 2.82
CA ILE A 17 -12.92 -4.56 2.86
C ILE A 17 -11.48 -5.05 2.70
N GLU A 18 -10.72 -4.44 1.78
CA GLU A 18 -9.31 -4.78 1.57
C GLU A 18 -8.46 -4.49 2.81
N VAL A 19 -8.62 -3.31 3.42
CA VAL A 19 -7.86 -2.94 4.62
C VAL A 19 -8.23 -3.80 5.82
N ASP A 20 -9.51 -4.11 6.04
CA ASP A 20 -9.93 -5.00 7.13
C ASP A 20 -9.37 -6.41 6.97
N ALA A 21 -9.32 -6.93 5.75
CA ALA A 21 -8.71 -8.24 5.47
C ALA A 21 -7.21 -8.24 5.76
N LEU A 22 -6.49 -7.18 5.37
CA LEU A 22 -5.07 -7.01 5.70
C LEU A 22 -4.86 -6.91 7.21
N ARG A 23 -5.67 -6.10 7.91
CA ARG A 23 -5.64 -5.96 9.37
C ARG A 23 -5.88 -7.28 10.08
N ALA A 24 -6.81 -8.11 9.61
CA ALA A 24 -7.11 -9.39 10.23
C ALA A 24 -5.91 -10.36 10.19
N VAL A 25 -5.04 -10.24 9.19
CA VAL A 25 -3.89 -11.14 8.99
C VAL A 25 -2.59 -10.54 9.53
N LEU A 26 -2.41 -9.22 9.39
CA LEU A 26 -1.16 -8.49 9.67
C LEU A 26 -1.29 -7.54 10.86
N GLY A 27 -2.44 -7.49 11.52
CA GLY A 27 -2.66 -6.70 12.73
C GLY A 27 -1.67 -7.08 13.82
N GLY A 28 -0.95 -6.08 14.35
CA GLY A 28 0.13 -6.28 15.31
C GLY A 28 1.54 -6.36 14.71
N GLU A 29 1.69 -6.47 13.37
CA GLU A 29 2.99 -6.45 12.71
C GLU A 29 3.36 -5.06 12.18
N GLY A 30 3.99 -4.24 13.04
CA GLY A 30 4.58 -2.96 12.65
C GLY A 30 3.59 -1.99 11.99
N SER A 31 4.12 -1.13 11.13
CA SER A 31 3.37 -0.12 10.36
C SER A 31 3.57 -0.38 8.86
N PRO A 32 2.75 -1.25 8.23
CA PRO A 32 2.93 -1.57 6.82
C PRO A 32 2.64 -0.35 5.96
N VAL A 33 3.37 -0.19 4.86
CA VAL A 33 3.09 0.85 3.87
C VAL A 33 2.11 0.29 2.83
N LEU A 34 1.00 0.97 2.57
CA LEU A 34 0.00 0.58 1.57
C LEU A 34 0.18 1.40 0.29
N GLY A 35 0.54 0.71 -0.79
CA GLY A 35 0.72 1.30 -2.12
C GLY A 35 -0.37 0.86 -3.09
N ALA A 36 -0.70 1.69 -4.08
CA ALA A 36 -1.54 1.29 -5.22
C ALA A 36 -1.11 2.00 -6.51
N ALA A 37 -0.52 1.26 -7.45
CA ALA A 37 -0.07 1.75 -8.76
C ALA A 37 -1.21 2.37 -9.57
N LYS A 38 -2.45 1.94 -9.34
CA LYS A 38 -3.66 2.49 -9.99
C LYS A 38 -3.82 3.99 -9.76
N THR A 39 -3.28 4.52 -8.66
CA THR A 39 -3.29 5.97 -8.40
C THR A 39 -2.46 6.75 -9.43
N ASN A 40 -1.46 6.13 -10.07
CA ASN A 40 -0.59 6.77 -11.06
C ASN A 40 -1.02 6.50 -12.51
N ILE A 41 -1.43 5.27 -12.81
CA ILE A 41 -1.61 4.79 -14.19
C ILE A 41 -3.02 4.24 -14.47
N GLY A 42 -3.95 4.40 -13.53
CA GLY A 42 -5.32 3.92 -13.66
C GLY A 42 -5.45 2.40 -13.51
N HIS A 43 -6.67 1.91 -13.69
CA HIS A 43 -6.98 0.48 -13.57
C HIS A 43 -6.70 -0.24 -14.89
N LEU A 44 -5.54 -0.88 -15.01
CA LEU A 44 -5.12 -1.60 -16.22
C LEU A 44 -5.77 -2.99 -16.41
N GLU A 45 -6.94 -3.21 -15.82
CA GLU A 45 -7.67 -4.50 -15.82
C GLU A 45 -6.76 -5.74 -15.63
N GLY A 46 -6.66 -6.62 -16.64
CA GLY A 46 -5.83 -7.82 -16.61
C GLY A 46 -4.33 -7.56 -16.43
N SER A 47 -3.87 -6.35 -16.76
CA SER A 47 -2.47 -5.93 -16.58
C SER A 47 -2.21 -5.25 -15.23
N ALA A 48 -3.22 -5.06 -14.38
CA ALA A 48 -3.04 -4.40 -13.09
C ALA A 48 -2.08 -5.17 -12.16
N GLY A 49 -2.11 -6.51 -12.23
CA GLY A 49 -1.23 -7.37 -11.42
C GLY A 49 0.24 -7.20 -11.79
N ILE A 50 0.59 -7.30 -13.07
CA ILE A 50 1.98 -7.16 -13.53
C ILE A 50 2.52 -5.74 -13.27
N ALA A 51 1.68 -4.71 -13.39
CA ALA A 51 2.09 -3.34 -13.09
C ALA A 51 2.45 -3.14 -11.59
N GLY A 52 1.61 -3.65 -10.69
CA GLY A 52 1.90 -3.62 -9.24
C GLY A 52 3.13 -4.46 -8.86
N PHE A 53 3.30 -5.61 -9.51
CA PHE A 53 4.50 -6.44 -9.34
C PHE A 53 5.78 -5.69 -9.76
N LEU A 54 5.79 -5.07 -10.95
CA LEU A 54 6.94 -4.32 -11.43
C LEU A 54 7.26 -3.13 -10.50
N LYS A 55 6.24 -2.41 -10.02
CA LYS A 55 6.44 -1.36 -9.01
C LYS A 55 7.11 -1.90 -7.75
N SER A 56 6.67 -3.06 -7.26
CA SER A 56 7.25 -3.70 -6.07
C SER A 56 8.71 -4.10 -6.29
N VAL A 57 9.05 -4.63 -7.47
CA VAL A 57 10.44 -4.92 -7.86
C VAL A 57 11.28 -3.64 -7.86
N HIS A 58 10.79 -2.55 -8.44
CA HIS A 58 11.48 -1.26 -8.44
C HIS A 58 11.70 -0.71 -7.03
N VAL A 59 10.71 -0.85 -6.13
CA VAL A 59 10.86 -0.47 -4.71
C VAL A 59 12.02 -1.22 -4.05
N LEU A 60 12.17 -2.52 -4.31
CA LEU A 60 13.27 -3.33 -3.78
C LEU A 60 14.62 -2.94 -4.38
N LEU A 61 14.68 -2.70 -5.70
CA LEU A 61 15.92 -2.34 -6.39
C LEU A 61 16.42 -0.94 -6.01
N GLU A 62 15.50 0.00 -5.79
CA GLU A 62 15.82 1.41 -5.58
C GLU A 62 15.78 1.83 -4.10
N GLY A 63 15.23 0.98 -3.22
CA GLY A 63 15.07 1.27 -1.79
C GLY A 63 14.12 2.43 -1.51
N LYS A 64 13.19 2.72 -2.42
CA LYS A 64 12.27 3.87 -2.32
C LYS A 64 10.84 3.46 -2.65
N ILE A 65 9.90 3.90 -1.82
CA ILE A 65 8.48 3.70 -2.03
C ILE A 65 7.89 4.99 -2.62
N PRO A 66 7.29 4.96 -3.82
CA PRO A 66 6.67 6.13 -4.43
C PRO A 66 5.32 6.47 -3.77
N PRO A 67 4.84 7.72 -3.91
CA PRO A 67 3.58 8.16 -3.32
C PRO A 67 2.35 7.54 -3.99
N ASN A 68 1.28 7.35 -3.23
CA ASN A 68 -0.08 7.19 -3.73
C ASN A 68 -0.63 8.57 -4.11
N LEU A 69 -0.95 8.75 -5.39
CA LEU A 69 -1.50 10.02 -5.87
C LEU A 69 -2.97 10.18 -5.47
N HIS A 70 -3.44 11.42 -5.49
CA HIS A 70 -4.83 11.82 -5.23
C HIS A 70 -5.36 11.51 -3.82
N PHE A 71 -4.53 11.00 -2.92
CA PHE A 71 -4.88 10.79 -1.52
C PHE A 71 -4.97 12.13 -0.78
N ARG A 72 -6.17 12.47 -0.29
CA ARG A 72 -6.42 13.71 0.47
C ARG A 72 -6.88 13.45 1.90
N SER A 73 -7.72 12.44 2.07
CA SER A 73 -8.27 12.01 3.34
C SER A 73 -8.50 10.51 3.28
N LEU A 74 -8.34 9.83 4.42
CA LEU A 74 -8.70 8.43 4.54
C LEU A 74 -10.20 8.25 4.35
N ASN A 75 -10.61 7.14 3.73
CA ASN A 75 -12.02 6.76 3.67
C ASN A 75 -12.56 6.62 5.11
N PRO A 76 -13.67 7.29 5.49
CA PRO A 76 -14.19 7.28 6.85
C PRO A 76 -14.65 5.91 7.35
N HIS A 77 -14.78 4.93 6.46
CA HIS A 77 -15.10 3.55 6.79
C HIS A 77 -13.86 2.68 7.07
N ILE A 78 -12.65 3.23 6.95
CA ILE A 78 -11.41 2.53 7.29
C ILE A 78 -11.01 2.87 8.72
N ASP A 79 -10.91 1.85 9.57
CA ASP A 79 -10.35 1.95 10.92
C ASP A 79 -8.93 1.39 10.95
N LEU A 80 -7.96 2.24 11.31
CA LEU A 80 -6.55 1.87 11.41
C LEU A 80 -6.13 1.55 12.86
N ASP A 81 -7.05 1.49 13.81
CA ASP A 81 -6.71 1.12 15.18
C ASP A 81 -6.12 -0.30 15.26
N GLY A 82 -4.96 -0.45 15.90
CA GLY A 82 -4.19 -1.71 15.91
C GLY A 82 -3.60 -2.14 14.55
N PHE A 83 -3.75 -1.32 13.50
CA PHE A 83 -3.15 -1.52 12.18
C PHE A 83 -2.67 -0.17 11.62
N PRO A 84 -1.58 0.40 12.17
CA PRO A 84 -1.12 1.76 11.86
C PRO A 84 -0.45 1.81 10.49
N ALA A 85 -1.21 1.50 9.45
CA ALA A 85 -0.77 1.44 8.08
C ALA A 85 -0.49 2.85 7.53
N VAL A 86 0.61 2.98 6.79
CA VAL A 86 1.06 4.25 6.21
C VAL A 86 0.66 4.32 4.75
N ILE A 87 0.00 5.40 4.35
CA ILE A 87 -0.33 5.69 2.94
C ILE A 87 0.59 6.82 2.47
N PRO A 88 1.59 6.55 1.61
CA PRO A 88 2.64 7.52 1.31
C PRO A 88 2.11 8.65 0.42
N GLN A 89 2.29 9.90 0.84
CA GLN A 89 1.97 11.08 0.01
C GLN A 89 3.21 11.69 -0.65
N THR A 90 4.40 11.26 -0.23
CA THR A 90 5.70 11.59 -0.81
C THR A 90 6.51 10.32 -1.01
N HIS A 91 7.66 10.41 -1.67
CA HIS A 91 8.63 9.32 -1.64
C HIS A 91 9.08 9.09 -0.21
N ILE A 92 9.14 7.82 0.22
CA ILE A 92 9.71 7.42 1.50
C ILE A 92 10.75 6.33 1.26
N SER A 93 11.77 6.25 2.12
CA SER A 93 12.73 5.15 2.06
C SER A 93 12.05 3.84 2.43
N ALA A 94 12.34 2.78 1.68
CA ALA A 94 11.96 1.44 2.10
C ALA A 94 12.71 1.09 3.41
N PRO A 95 12.08 0.36 4.35
CA PRO A 95 12.77 -0.18 5.52
C PRO A 95 13.99 -1.02 5.08
N SER A 96 15.14 -0.79 5.69
CA SER A 96 16.35 -1.58 5.43
C SER A 96 16.25 -2.98 6.06
N GLU A 97 16.96 -3.96 5.48
CA GLU A 97 17.02 -5.34 6.01
C GLU A 97 17.57 -5.41 7.45
N ASP A 98 18.35 -4.42 7.89
CA ASP A 98 18.92 -4.32 9.25
C ASP A 98 17.89 -4.18 10.38
N MET A 99 16.60 -4.00 10.07
CA MET A 99 15.51 -3.91 11.07
C MET A 99 14.77 -5.23 11.32
N VAL A 100 15.19 -6.33 10.67
CA VAL A 100 14.57 -7.67 10.80
C VAL A 100 15.50 -8.66 11.52
N SER A 101 16.59 -8.18 12.14
CA SER A 101 17.48 -8.99 13.01
C SER A 101 17.02 -8.94 14.47
#